data_AF-A0A1J5BQR4-F1
#
_entry.id   AF-A0A1J5BQR4-F1
#
_cell.length_a   1.000
_cell.length_b   1.000
_cell.length_c   1.000
_cell.angle_alpha   90.00
_cell.angle_beta   90.00
_cell.angle_gamma   90.00
#
_symmetry.space_group_name_H-M   'P 1'
#
loop_
_entity.id
_entity.type
_entity.pdbx_description
1 polymer ?
#
loop_
_entity_poly.entity_id
_entity_poly.type
_entity_poly.pdbx_seq_one_letter_code
_entity_poly.pdbx_strand_id
1 'polypeptide(L)'
;MKKVFIVLLVAILVVVIVFFPRTIAASSSYDEALSNYKNTVLDLNSELEKVKGLSEQVRSLSKETYALVKEKKESGADLSAVEEYLKELKSIRKGVERRIDIRKARFDFARDKFKEFRDLRSLIKEMKEKGASKEELEPLVRRAKEKFKEMRNAMPFSPLKMSKNSDKVILESEKLKNGGKEDTAIQLLDGATKKVQGAVEVLKKQKENINKVIELLNKIKAGLS
;
A
#
# COMPACT_ATOMS: atom_id res chain seq x y z
N MET A 1 -8.91 -18.26 -27.91
CA MET A 1 -8.70 -16.79 -27.91
C MET A 1 -9.86 -15.92 -27.39
N LYS A 2 -11.10 -16.43 -27.23
CA LYS A 2 -12.22 -15.67 -26.59
C LYS A 2 -11.88 -15.12 -25.19
N LYS A 3 -11.07 -15.85 -24.41
CA LYS A 3 -10.62 -15.43 -23.07
C LYS A 3 -9.64 -14.25 -23.06
N VAL A 4 -8.98 -13.91 -24.18
CA VAL A 4 -7.99 -12.80 -24.26
C VAL A 4 -8.70 -11.44 -24.38
N PHE A 5 -9.95 -11.41 -24.82
CA PHE A 5 -10.73 -10.18 -24.95
C PHE A 5 -11.28 -9.68 -23.62
N ILE A 6 -11.80 -10.58 -22.78
CA ILE A 6 -12.28 -10.23 -21.43
C ILE A 6 -11.11 -9.80 -20.51
N VAL A 7 -9.86 -10.03 -20.91
CA VAL A 7 -8.63 -9.81 -20.11
C VAL A 7 -8.16 -8.34 -20.04
N LEU A 8 -8.55 -7.46 -20.98
CA LEU A 8 -7.98 -6.09 -21.05
C LEU A 8 -8.58 -5.09 -20.04
N LEU A 9 -9.70 -5.43 -19.39
CA LEU A 9 -10.50 -4.49 -18.59
C LEU A 9 -10.24 -4.56 -17.07
N VAL A 10 -9.43 -5.49 -16.57
CA VAL A 10 -9.35 -5.76 -15.12
C VAL A 10 -7.91 -5.82 -14.60
N ALA A 11 -7.68 -4.95 -13.61
CA ALA A 11 -6.66 -4.96 -12.57
C ALA A 11 -5.42 -4.09 -12.78
N ILE A 12 -5.56 -2.81 -12.42
CA ILE A 12 -4.44 -1.99 -11.96
C ILE A 12 -4.74 -1.59 -10.54
N LEU A 13 -4.13 -2.33 -9.62
CA LEU A 13 -3.45 -1.75 -8.46
C LEU A 13 -2.65 -2.88 -7.80
N VAL A 14 -1.57 -2.48 -7.13
CA VAL A 14 -0.80 -3.23 -6.11
C VAL A 14 0.54 -3.86 -6.56
N VAL A 15 1.61 -3.06 -6.43
CA VAL A 15 2.98 -3.51 -6.09
C VAL A 15 3.12 -3.25 -4.57
N VAL A 16 3.76 -4.04 -3.71
CA VAL A 16 5.22 -4.10 -3.50
C VAL A 16 5.64 -5.25 -2.58
N ILE A 17 6.83 -5.79 -2.90
CA ILE A 17 7.70 -6.68 -2.14
C ILE A 17 8.43 -5.88 -1.04
N VAL A 18 8.31 -6.38 0.20
CA VAL A 18 8.97 -5.91 1.42
C VAL A 18 10.50 -5.88 1.24
N PHE A 19 11.17 -4.75 1.49
CA PHE A 19 12.62 -4.72 1.74
C PHE A 19 13.01 -3.64 2.76
N PHE A 20 14.20 -3.86 3.33
CA PHE A 20 14.74 -3.52 4.65
C PHE A 20 14.92 -2.02 4.98
N PRO A 21 15.05 -1.66 6.27
CA PRO A 21 15.28 -0.28 6.69
C PRO A 21 16.70 0.20 6.32
N ARG A 22 16.79 1.37 5.68
CA ARG A 22 18.01 2.18 5.68
C ARG A 22 18.20 2.82 7.05
N THR A 23 19.43 2.83 7.54
CA THR A 23 19.85 3.58 8.71
C THR A 23 19.90 5.06 8.36
N ILE A 24 18.97 5.84 8.92
CA ILE A 24 19.05 7.31 8.92
C ILE A 24 19.80 7.73 10.17
N ALA A 25 20.69 8.70 10.03
CA ALA A 25 21.22 9.50 11.13
C ALA A 25 20.06 10.04 11.98
N ALA A 26 20.21 10.01 13.31
CA ALA A 26 19.22 10.62 14.20
C ALA A 26 19.20 12.14 13.98
N SER A 27 18.01 12.73 13.91
CA SER A 27 17.88 14.20 13.83
C SER A 27 18.44 14.83 15.12
N SER A 28 19.15 15.95 14.99
CA SER A 28 19.84 16.58 16.12
C SER A 28 18.94 17.47 16.99
N SER A 29 17.76 17.85 16.47
CA SER A 29 16.77 18.68 17.16
C SER A 29 15.34 18.33 16.74
N TYR A 30 14.35 18.77 17.54
CA TYR A 30 12.94 18.59 17.20
C TYR A 30 12.55 19.31 15.89
N ASP A 31 13.01 20.53 15.68
CA ASP A 31 12.60 21.33 14.52
C ASP A 31 13.15 20.72 13.22
N GLU A 32 14.37 20.17 13.27
CA GLU A 32 14.96 19.39 12.17
C GLU A 32 14.14 18.11 11.90
N ALA A 33 13.82 17.34 12.95
CA ALA A 33 13.03 16.11 12.82
C ALA A 33 11.63 16.38 12.23
N LEU A 34 10.99 17.47 12.66
CA LEU A 34 9.68 17.88 12.18
C LEU A 34 9.72 18.34 10.72
N SER A 35 10.73 19.14 10.35
CA SER A 35 10.94 19.58 8.98
C SER A 35 11.19 18.38 8.04
N ASN A 36 12.08 17.47 8.43
CA ASN A 36 12.37 16.25 7.68
C ASN A 36 11.11 15.39 7.49
N TYR A 37 10.31 15.21 8.54
CA TYR A 37 9.06 14.47 8.47
C TYR A 37 8.07 15.13 7.48
N LYS A 38 7.82 16.44 7.62
CA LYS A 38 6.92 17.20 6.74
C LYS A 38 7.35 17.13 5.28
N ASN A 39 8.63 17.34 4.99
CA ASN A 39 9.17 17.25 3.62
C ASN A 39 9.00 15.85 3.03
N THR A 40 9.21 14.82 3.83
CA THR A 40 9.02 13.42 3.37
C THR A 40 7.54 13.11 3.12
N VAL A 41 6.63 13.64 3.93
CA VAL A 41 5.18 13.52 3.69
C VAL A 41 4.76 14.25 2.42
N LEU A 42 5.35 15.41 2.11
CA LEU A 42 5.12 16.11 0.84
C LEU A 42 5.58 15.28 -0.36
N ASP A 43 6.77 14.64 -0.29
CA ASP A 43 7.24 13.73 -1.35
C ASP A 43 6.30 12.52 -1.51
N LEU A 44 5.83 11.94 -0.38
CA LEU A 44 4.81 10.87 -0.39
C LEU A 44 3.53 11.30 -1.12
N ASN A 45 3.00 12.49 -0.81
CA ASN A 45 1.79 13.02 -1.44
C ASN A 45 2.01 13.29 -2.94
N SER A 46 3.17 13.83 -3.31
CA SER A 46 3.53 14.04 -4.72
C SER A 46 3.58 12.73 -5.50
N GLU A 47 4.26 11.69 -4.98
CA GLU A 47 4.34 10.40 -5.64
C GLU A 47 2.98 9.67 -5.68
N LEU A 48 2.12 9.87 -4.68
CA LEU A 48 0.73 9.36 -4.70
C LEU A 48 -0.07 9.93 -5.87
N GLU A 49 -0.02 11.25 -6.08
CA GLU A 49 -0.72 11.90 -7.20
C GLU A 49 -0.15 11.47 -8.55
N LYS A 50 1.17 11.32 -8.68
CA LYS A 50 1.79 10.80 -9.92
C LYS A 50 1.32 9.39 -10.24
N VAL A 51 1.33 8.48 -9.25
CA VAL A 51 0.85 7.10 -9.43
C VAL A 51 -0.64 7.07 -9.78
N LYS A 52 -1.44 7.94 -9.18
CA LYS A 52 -2.87 8.08 -9.50
C LYS A 52 -3.09 8.52 -10.95
N GLY A 53 -2.44 9.61 -11.38
CA GLY A 53 -2.55 10.10 -12.76
C GLY A 53 -2.12 9.06 -13.79
N LEU A 54 -1.00 8.36 -13.56
CA LEU A 54 -0.56 7.28 -14.44
C LEU A 54 -1.53 6.08 -14.44
N SER A 55 -2.14 5.76 -13.30
CA SER A 55 -3.16 4.71 -13.22
C SER A 55 -4.41 5.07 -14.03
N GLU A 56 -4.81 6.34 -14.04
CA GLU A 56 -5.90 6.85 -14.87
C GLU A 56 -5.53 6.80 -16.36
N GLN A 57 -4.30 7.17 -16.71
CA GLN A 57 -3.79 7.06 -18.09
C GLN A 57 -3.83 5.62 -18.59
N VAL A 58 -3.34 4.64 -17.82
CA VAL A 58 -3.40 3.23 -18.23
C VAL A 58 -4.85 2.78 -18.39
N ARG A 59 -5.79 3.23 -17.55
CA ARG A 59 -7.22 2.91 -17.73
C ARG A 59 -7.76 3.42 -19.06
N SER A 60 -7.40 4.64 -19.47
CA SER A 60 -7.80 5.20 -20.76
C SER A 60 -7.19 4.38 -21.91
N LEU A 61 -5.86 4.22 -21.90
CA LEU A 61 -5.14 3.47 -22.93
C LEU A 61 -5.62 2.03 -23.04
N SER A 62 -5.89 1.36 -21.92
CA SER A 62 -6.40 -0.01 -21.94
C SER A 62 -7.76 -0.12 -22.62
N LYS A 63 -8.66 0.86 -22.41
CA LYS A 63 -9.96 0.90 -23.10
C LYS A 63 -9.80 1.13 -24.60
N GLU A 64 -8.95 2.07 -24.99
CA GLU A 64 -8.67 2.38 -26.39
C GLU A 64 -8.02 1.18 -27.11
N THR A 65 -6.93 0.65 -26.55
CA THR A 65 -6.22 -0.51 -27.09
C THR A 65 -7.16 -1.73 -27.18
N TYR A 66 -8.04 -1.93 -26.21
CA TYR A 66 -9.03 -3.00 -26.27
C TYR A 66 -10.01 -2.85 -27.43
N ALA A 67 -10.56 -1.64 -27.62
CA ALA A 67 -11.47 -1.36 -28.72
C ALA A 67 -10.79 -1.61 -30.08
N LEU A 68 -9.55 -1.13 -30.24
CA LEU A 68 -8.78 -1.32 -31.47
C LEU A 68 -8.47 -2.79 -31.76
N VAL A 69 -8.00 -3.55 -30.75
CA VAL A 69 -7.75 -4.99 -30.88
C VAL A 69 -9.04 -5.73 -31.26
N LYS A 70 -10.20 -5.28 -30.76
CA LYS A 70 -11.51 -5.85 -31.07
C LYS A 70 -11.90 -5.62 -32.52
N GLU A 71 -11.84 -4.37 -32.96
CA GLU A 71 -12.16 -3.97 -34.31
C GLU A 71 -11.30 -4.72 -35.34
N LYS A 72 -9.96 -4.70 -35.18
CA LYS A 72 -9.02 -5.37 -36.08
C LYS A 72 -9.26 -6.87 -36.14
N LYS A 73 -9.66 -7.48 -35.02
CA LYS A 73 -10.01 -8.90 -35.02
C LYS A 73 -11.34 -9.19 -35.72
N GLU A 74 -12.34 -8.35 -35.52
CA GLU A 74 -13.66 -8.49 -36.16
C GLU A 74 -13.56 -8.31 -37.68
N SER A 75 -12.60 -7.50 -38.15
CA SER A 75 -12.26 -7.38 -39.58
C SER A 75 -11.36 -8.50 -40.13
N GLY A 76 -10.94 -9.44 -39.29
CA GLY A 76 -10.08 -10.56 -39.69
C GLY A 76 -8.61 -10.19 -39.92
N ALA A 77 -8.16 -9.04 -39.41
CA ALA A 77 -6.76 -8.61 -39.53
C ALA A 77 -5.81 -9.55 -38.77
N ASP A 78 -4.60 -9.68 -39.28
CA ASP A 78 -3.53 -10.41 -38.60
C ASP A 78 -3.05 -9.63 -37.36
N LEU A 79 -2.97 -10.33 -36.23
CA LEU A 79 -2.53 -9.78 -34.94
C LEU A 79 -1.14 -10.30 -34.54
N SER A 80 -0.44 -11.03 -35.43
CA SER A 80 0.88 -11.61 -35.18
C SER A 80 1.88 -10.56 -34.67
N ALA A 81 1.87 -9.35 -35.25
CA ALA A 81 2.73 -8.22 -34.89
C ALA A 81 2.58 -7.74 -33.43
N VAL A 82 1.45 -8.02 -32.78
CA VAL A 82 1.18 -7.60 -31.38
C VAL A 82 0.94 -8.76 -30.42
N GLU A 83 1.06 -10.01 -30.91
CA GLU A 83 0.71 -11.20 -30.13
C GLU A 83 1.60 -11.34 -28.88
N GLU A 84 2.89 -11.04 -29.01
CA GLU A 84 3.85 -11.08 -27.90
C GLU A 84 3.51 -10.06 -26.81
N TYR A 85 3.21 -8.81 -27.18
CA TYR A 85 2.81 -7.77 -26.24
C TYR A 85 1.49 -8.10 -25.52
N LEU A 86 0.53 -8.71 -26.22
CA LEU A 86 -0.72 -9.20 -25.63
C LEU A 86 -0.48 -10.35 -24.63
N LYS A 87 0.48 -11.26 -24.92
CA LYS A 87 0.89 -12.32 -23.99
C LYS A 87 1.53 -11.73 -22.73
N GLU A 88 2.38 -10.72 -22.88
CA GLU A 88 3.04 -10.05 -21.76
C GLU A 88 2.02 -9.34 -20.85
N LEU A 89 1.10 -8.53 -21.40
CA LEU A 89 0.03 -7.88 -20.62
C LEU A 89 -0.82 -8.90 -19.86
N LYS A 90 -1.12 -10.05 -20.47
CA LYS A 90 -1.86 -11.13 -19.82
C LYS A 90 -1.08 -11.74 -18.65
N SER A 91 0.24 -11.85 -18.75
CA SER A 91 1.11 -12.30 -17.66
C SER A 91 1.09 -11.32 -16.50
N ILE A 92 1.24 -10.02 -16.79
CA ILE A 92 1.18 -8.94 -15.81
C ILE A 92 -0.15 -8.99 -15.05
N ARG A 93 -1.28 -9.10 -15.76
CA ARG A 93 -2.61 -9.20 -15.15
C ARG A 93 -2.72 -10.36 -14.15
N LYS A 94 -2.30 -11.57 -14.54
CA LYS A 94 -2.32 -12.73 -13.63
C LYS A 94 -1.50 -12.47 -12.37
N GLY A 95 -0.36 -11.78 -12.52
CA GLY A 95 0.47 -11.33 -11.41
C GLY A 95 -0.28 -10.37 -10.48
N VAL A 96 -1.05 -9.43 -11.04
CA VAL A 96 -1.88 -8.50 -10.26
C VAL A 96 -3.02 -9.21 -9.56
N GLU A 97 -3.77 -10.09 -10.25
CA GLU A 97 -4.87 -10.87 -9.67
C GLU A 97 -4.40 -11.68 -8.46
N ARG A 98 -3.30 -12.41 -8.60
CA ARG A 98 -2.69 -13.16 -7.48
C ARG A 98 -2.35 -12.26 -6.29
N ARG A 99 -1.89 -11.02 -6.54
CA ARG A 99 -1.58 -10.06 -5.46
C ARG A 99 -2.83 -9.51 -4.80
N ILE A 100 -3.91 -9.30 -5.55
CA ILE A 100 -5.21 -8.93 -5.01
C ILE A 100 -5.71 -10.05 -4.08
N ASP A 101 -5.60 -11.31 -4.49
CA ASP A 101 -5.99 -12.46 -3.68
C ASP A 101 -5.17 -12.55 -2.40
N ILE A 102 -3.85 -12.38 -2.48
CA ILE A 102 -2.97 -12.35 -1.30
C ILE A 102 -3.37 -11.19 -0.36
N ARG A 103 -3.65 -10.01 -0.91
CA ARG A 103 -4.07 -8.84 -0.11
C ARG A 103 -5.41 -9.11 0.57
N LYS A 104 -6.37 -9.73 -0.13
CA LYS A 104 -7.67 -10.11 0.43
C LYS A 104 -7.50 -11.12 1.56
N ALA A 105 -6.75 -12.19 1.35
CA ALA A 105 -6.47 -13.20 2.37
C ALA A 105 -5.79 -12.59 3.62
N ARG A 106 -4.83 -11.68 3.42
CA ARG A 106 -4.19 -10.93 4.51
C ARG A 106 -5.17 -10.05 5.27
N PHE A 107 -6.08 -9.39 4.56
CA PHE A 107 -7.12 -8.57 5.18
C PHE A 107 -8.12 -9.42 5.97
N ASP A 108 -8.56 -10.54 5.42
CA ASP A 108 -9.46 -11.48 6.10
C ASP A 108 -8.81 -12.02 7.39
N PHE A 109 -7.55 -12.46 7.30
CA PHE A 109 -6.77 -12.86 8.48
C PHE A 109 -6.67 -11.73 9.51
N ALA A 110 -6.35 -10.50 9.07
CA ALA A 110 -6.24 -9.37 9.99
C ALA A 110 -7.59 -9.06 10.66
N ARG A 111 -8.70 -9.12 9.92
CA ARG A 111 -10.06 -8.94 10.45
C ARG A 111 -10.38 -9.98 11.52
N ASP A 112 -10.02 -11.23 11.30
CA ASP A 112 -10.28 -12.31 12.25
C ASP A 112 -9.45 -12.11 13.53
N LYS A 113 -8.17 -11.72 13.41
CA LYS A 113 -7.34 -11.34 14.57
C LYS A 113 -7.83 -10.10 15.30
N PHE A 114 -8.40 -9.13 14.58
CA PHE A 114 -9.03 -7.98 15.21
C PHE A 114 -10.26 -8.36 16.02
N LYS A 115 -11.06 -9.33 15.55
CA LYS A 115 -12.19 -9.88 16.29
C LYS A 115 -11.72 -10.57 17.57
N GLU A 116 -10.73 -11.47 17.49
CA GLU A 116 -10.11 -12.12 18.66
C GLU A 116 -9.58 -11.08 19.67
N PHE A 117 -8.88 -10.04 19.19
CA PHE A 117 -8.41 -8.94 20.04
C PHE A 117 -9.55 -8.20 20.73
N ARG A 118 -10.61 -7.87 20.00
CA ARG A 118 -11.76 -7.14 20.54
C ARG A 118 -12.49 -7.96 21.60
N ASP A 119 -12.69 -9.25 21.36
CA ASP A 119 -13.37 -10.14 22.29
C ASP A 119 -12.54 -10.31 23.58
N LEU A 120 -11.21 -10.45 23.48
CA LEU A 120 -10.31 -10.42 24.64
C LEU A 120 -10.36 -9.08 25.40
N ARG A 121 -10.45 -7.96 24.68
CA ARG A 121 -10.55 -6.63 25.30
C ARG A 121 -11.85 -6.46 26.08
N SER A 122 -12.96 -6.98 25.56
CA SER A 122 -14.25 -7.01 26.27
C SER A 122 -14.15 -7.87 27.53
N LEU A 123 -13.58 -9.08 27.44
CA LEU A 123 -13.39 -9.95 28.59
C LEU A 123 -12.52 -9.33 29.69
N ILE A 124 -11.40 -8.68 29.31
CA ILE A 124 -10.55 -7.94 30.25
C ILE A 124 -11.34 -6.85 30.97
N LYS A 125 -12.21 -6.14 30.25
CA LYS A 125 -13.05 -5.10 30.82
C LYS A 125 -14.04 -5.68 31.83
N GLU A 126 -14.74 -6.75 31.48
CA GLU A 126 -15.69 -7.45 32.37
C GLU A 126 -15.00 -8.01 33.62
N MET A 127 -13.84 -8.65 33.48
CA MET A 127 -13.09 -9.17 34.63
C MET A 127 -12.61 -8.05 35.53
N LYS A 128 -12.16 -6.93 34.96
CA LYS A 128 -11.76 -5.75 35.73
C LYS A 128 -12.94 -5.16 36.52
N GLU A 129 -14.14 -5.13 35.93
CA GLU A 129 -15.38 -4.69 36.60
C GLU A 129 -15.80 -5.66 37.71
N LYS A 130 -15.49 -6.96 37.58
CA LYS A 130 -15.70 -7.99 38.61
C LYS A 130 -14.62 -8.03 39.70
N GLY A 131 -13.67 -7.10 39.69
CA GLY A 131 -12.62 -7.01 40.71
C GLY A 131 -11.43 -7.95 40.51
N ALA A 132 -11.23 -8.49 39.31
CA ALA A 132 -10.10 -9.37 39.03
C ALA A 132 -8.74 -8.69 39.31
N SER A 133 -7.80 -9.47 39.85
CA SER A 133 -6.47 -8.99 40.20
C SER A 133 -5.62 -8.72 38.95
N LYS A 134 -4.50 -8.03 39.14
CA LYS A 134 -3.56 -7.76 38.03
C LYS A 134 -2.95 -9.05 37.49
N GLU A 135 -2.66 -10.01 38.35
CA GLU A 135 -2.11 -11.33 37.98
C GLU A 135 -3.11 -12.13 37.13
N GLU A 136 -4.41 -12.05 37.45
CA GLU A 136 -5.47 -12.72 36.67
C GLU A 136 -5.66 -12.10 35.28
N LEU A 137 -5.49 -10.78 35.17
CA LEU A 137 -5.65 -10.04 33.91
C LEU A 137 -4.41 -10.11 32.99
N GLU A 138 -3.22 -10.28 33.55
CA GLU A 138 -1.96 -10.28 32.81
C GLU A 138 -1.92 -11.25 31.61
N PRO A 139 -2.29 -12.55 31.74
CA PRO A 139 -2.28 -13.46 30.60
C PRO A 139 -3.25 -13.03 29.49
N LEU A 140 -4.41 -12.44 29.84
CA LEU A 140 -5.37 -11.94 28.86
C LEU A 140 -4.83 -10.70 28.14
N VAL A 141 -4.23 -9.77 28.87
CA VAL A 141 -3.60 -8.57 28.32
C VAL A 141 -2.47 -8.96 27.36
N ARG A 142 -1.65 -9.95 27.72
CA ARG A 142 -0.60 -10.47 26.84
C ARG A 142 -1.17 -11.06 25.55
N ARG A 143 -2.18 -11.95 25.65
CA ARG A 143 -2.85 -12.51 24.47
C ARG A 143 -3.45 -11.41 23.58
N ALA A 144 -4.12 -10.42 24.18
CA ALA A 144 -4.69 -9.30 23.42
C ALA A 144 -3.60 -8.52 22.65
N LYS A 145 -2.45 -8.25 23.28
CA LYS A 145 -1.30 -7.62 22.62
C LYS A 145 -0.75 -8.47 21.47
N GLU A 146 -0.67 -9.79 21.65
CA GLU A 146 -0.24 -10.73 20.61
C GLU A 146 -1.20 -10.71 19.40
N LYS A 147 -2.52 -10.79 19.62
CA LYS A 147 -3.52 -10.69 18.54
C LYS A 147 -3.50 -9.37 17.81
N PHE A 148 -3.33 -8.26 18.54
CA PHE A 148 -3.16 -6.96 17.93
C PHE A 148 -1.89 -6.88 17.07
N LYS A 149 -0.79 -7.49 17.52
CA LYS A 149 0.46 -7.58 16.76
C LYS A 149 0.29 -8.42 15.48
N GLU A 150 -0.35 -9.59 15.57
CA GLU A 150 -0.67 -10.44 14.42
C GLU A 150 -1.51 -9.69 13.38
N MET A 151 -2.61 -9.05 13.81
CA MET A 151 -3.45 -8.20 12.97
C MET A 151 -2.62 -7.13 12.27
N ARG A 152 -1.82 -6.36 13.02
CA ARG A 152 -1.03 -5.25 12.48
C ARG A 152 0.00 -5.72 11.44
N ASN A 153 0.60 -6.89 11.66
CA ASN A 153 1.58 -7.47 10.75
C ASN A 153 0.95 -8.00 9.45
N ALA A 154 -0.30 -8.48 9.52
CA ALA A 154 -1.02 -8.95 8.36
C ALA A 154 -1.59 -7.80 7.50
N MET A 155 -1.96 -6.68 8.13
CA MET A 155 -2.53 -5.54 7.42
C MET A 155 -1.60 -5.04 6.30
N PRO A 156 -2.11 -4.89 5.08
CA PRO A 156 -1.31 -4.39 3.99
C PRO A 156 -0.84 -2.97 4.28
N PHE A 157 0.44 -2.73 4.00
CA PHE A 157 1.01 -1.40 3.98
C PHE A 157 0.19 -0.46 3.07
N SER A 158 -0.10 0.74 3.57
CA SER A 158 -0.94 1.73 2.87
C SER A 158 -0.30 3.12 2.90
N PRO A 159 0.35 3.54 1.80
CA PRO A 159 0.88 4.90 1.65
C PRO A 159 -0.20 5.98 1.86
N LEU A 160 -1.42 5.74 1.36
CA LEU A 160 -2.56 6.65 1.55
C LEU A 160 -2.94 6.82 3.02
N LYS A 161 -2.95 5.73 3.80
CA LYS A 161 -3.25 5.82 5.24
C LYS A 161 -2.16 6.56 6.00
N MET A 162 -0.90 6.45 5.57
CA MET A 162 0.20 7.21 6.16
C MET A 162 0.05 8.71 5.89
N SER A 163 -0.21 9.09 4.64
CA SER A 163 -0.52 10.46 4.24
C SER A 163 -1.67 11.04 5.08
N LYS A 164 -2.80 10.34 5.19
CA LYS A 164 -3.95 10.79 6.00
C LYS A 164 -3.68 10.90 7.50
N ASN A 165 -2.67 10.20 8.02
CA ASN A 165 -2.33 10.20 9.43
C ASN A 165 -1.16 11.14 9.76
N SER A 166 -0.63 11.91 8.80
CA SER A 166 0.54 12.77 9.02
C SER A 166 0.31 13.78 10.13
N ASP A 167 -0.85 14.42 10.12
CA ASP A 167 -1.19 15.48 11.07
C ASP A 167 -1.33 14.94 12.48
N LYS A 168 -1.77 13.68 12.59
CA LYS A 168 -1.84 13.00 13.88
C LYS A 168 -0.44 12.73 14.46
N VAL A 169 0.53 12.34 13.61
CA VAL A 169 1.92 12.15 14.06
C VAL A 169 2.52 13.47 14.53
N ILE A 170 2.29 14.55 13.80
CA ILE A 170 2.74 15.90 14.18
C ILE A 170 2.11 16.32 15.50
N LEU A 171 0.78 16.16 15.65
CA LEU A 171 0.08 16.53 16.87
C LEU A 171 0.53 15.68 18.08
N GLU A 172 0.83 14.40 17.88
CA GLU A 172 1.40 13.54 18.93
C GLU A 172 2.83 13.95 19.30
N SER A 173 3.68 14.33 18.32
CA SER A 173 5.04 14.81 18.60
C SER A 173 5.05 16.15 19.32
N GLU A 174 4.17 17.07 18.94
CA GLU A 174 4.03 18.38 19.60
C GLU A 174 3.60 18.22 21.06
N LYS A 175 2.65 17.32 21.33
CA LYS A 175 2.24 17.00 22.72
C LYS A 175 3.39 16.44 23.54
N LEU A 176 4.24 15.59 22.95
CA LEU A 176 5.41 15.04 23.62
C LEU A 176 6.45 16.13 23.93
N LYS A 177 6.75 17.01 22.96
CA LYS A 177 7.64 18.15 23.15
C LYS A 177 7.14 19.06 24.29
N ASN A 178 5.89 19.48 24.23
CA ASN A 178 5.29 20.36 25.24
C ASN A 178 5.18 19.71 26.62
N GLY A 179 5.16 18.38 26.68
CA GLY A 179 5.23 17.60 27.92
C GLY A 179 6.64 17.34 28.45
N GLY A 180 7.66 18.03 27.92
CA GLY A 180 9.06 17.89 28.34
C GLY A 180 9.74 16.60 27.85
N LYS A 181 9.17 15.91 26.86
CA LYS A 181 9.69 14.65 26.30
C LYS A 181 10.20 14.84 24.87
N GLU A 182 11.06 15.83 24.68
CA GLU A 182 11.55 16.23 23.35
C GLU A 182 12.28 15.08 22.63
N ASP A 183 13.17 14.36 23.30
CA ASP A 183 13.86 13.20 22.72
C ASP A 183 12.89 12.12 22.22
N THR A 184 11.79 11.89 22.96
CA THR A 184 10.74 10.95 22.55
C THR A 184 9.97 11.46 21.33
N ALA A 185 9.75 12.78 21.26
CA ALA A 185 9.12 13.42 20.11
C ALA A 185 10.00 13.32 18.84
N ILE A 186 11.31 13.54 18.98
CA ILE A 186 12.30 13.35 17.91
C ILE A 186 12.29 11.90 17.42
N GLN A 187 12.37 10.92 18.34
CA GLN A 187 12.34 9.50 17.98
C GLN A 187 11.05 9.09 17.26
N LEU A 188 9.90 9.65 17.67
CA LEU A 188 8.62 9.43 16.99
C LEU A 188 8.67 9.93 15.54
N LEU A 189 9.16 11.16 15.34
CA LEU A 189 9.28 11.79 14.03
C LEU A 189 10.26 11.04 13.13
N ASP A 190 11.46 10.72 13.60
CA ASP A 190 12.46 9.95 12.83
C ASP A 190 11.94 8.55 12.46
N GLY A 191 11.29 7.87 13.40
CA GLY A 191 10.67 6.57 13.16
C GLY A 191 9.51 6.64 12.16
N ALA A 192 8.75 7.73 12.15
CA ALA A 192 7.70 7.98 11.16
C ALA A 192 8.29 8.31 9.79
N THR A 193 9.31 9.18 9.73
CA THR A 193 10.06 9.54 8.51
C THR A 193 10.58 8.30 7.79
N LYS A 194 11.25 7.38 8.51
CA LYS A 194 11.73 6.09 7.97
C LYS A 194 10.62 5.30 7.27
N LYS A 195 9.43 5.25 7.86
CA LYS A 195 8.27 4.54 7.30
C LYS A 195 7.71 5.23 6.06
N VAL A 196 7.64 6.56 6.07
CA VAL A 196 7.16 7.36 4.94
C VAL A 196 8.13 7.25 3.76
N GLN A 197 9.45 7.28 4.00
CA GLN A 197 10.45 7.04 2.95
C GLN A 197 10.32 5.67 2.30
N GLY A 198 10.12 4.61 3.10
CA GLY A 198 9.81 3.29 2.57
C GLY A 198 8.54 3.29 1.69
N ALA A 199 7.54 4.13 2.03
CA ALA A 199 6.35 4.33 1.22
C ALA A 199 6.64 5.01 -0.12
N VAL A 200 7.50 6.03 -0.11
CA VAL A 200 7.94 6.74 -1.31
C VAL A 200 8.67 5.78 -2.26
N GLU A 201 9.60 4.97 -1.77
CA GLU A 201 10.33 3.99 -2.59
C GLU A 201 9.37 2.95 -3.22
N VAL A 202 8.38 2.50 -2.44
CA VAL A 202 7.29 1.64 -2.91
C VAL A 202 6.54 2.29 -4.08
N LEU A 203 6.19 3.57 -3.98
CA LEU A 203 5.47 4.31 -5.02
C LEU A 203 6.33 4.56 -6.27
N LYS A 204 7.62 4.84 -6.10
CA LYS A 204 8.57 4.99 -7.22
C LYS A 204 8.66 3.70 -8.04
N LYS A 205 8.77 2.54 -7.38
CA LYS A 205 8.70 1.22 -8.05
C LYS A 205 7.34 0.95 -8.69
N GLN A 206 6.25 1.41 -8.09
CA GLN A 206 4.92 1.30 -8.71
C GLN A 206 4.85 2.10 -10.01
N LYS A 207 5.34 3.34 -9.99
CA LYS A 207 5.43 4.23 -11.16
C LYS A 207 6.19 3.57 -12.32
N GLU A 208 7.36 2.99 -12.07
CA GLU A 208 8.14 2.27 -13.09
C GLU A 208 7.35 1.11 -13.71
N ASN A 209 6.66 0.32 -12.90
CA ASN A 209 5.84 -0.78 -13.41
C ASN A 209 4.63 -0.30 -14.21
N ILE A 210 4.02 0.82 -13.80
CA ILE A 210 2.91 1.43 -14.54
C ILE A 210 3.40 1.94 -15.90
N ASN A 211 4.57 2.58 -15.96
CA ASN A 211 5.16 3.04 -17.21
C ASN A 211 5.42 1.89 -18.19
N LYS A 212 5.92 0.73 -17.72
CA LYS A 212 6.06 -0.47 -18.56
C LYS A 212 4.73 -0.92 -19.16
N VAL A 213 3.64 -0.85 -18.40
CA VAL A 213 2.30 -1.19 -18.92
C VAL A 213 1.85 -0.17 -19.96
N ILE A 214 2.11 1.13 -19.75
CA ILE A 214 1.84 2.18 -20.75
C ILE A 214 2.59 1.90 -22.05
N GLU A 215 3.89 1.59 -21.95
CA GLU A 215 4.72 1.26 -23.11
C GLU A 215 4.18 0.05 -23.89
N LEU A 216 3.76 -1.01 -23.20
CA LEU A 216 3.15 -2.19 -23.84
C LEU A 216 1.84 -1.84 -24.56
N LEU A 217 0.97 -1.04 -23.92
CA LEU A 217 -0.29 -0.60 -24.54
C LEU A 217 -0.04 0.25 -25.79
N ASN A 218 0.97 1.13 -25.75
CA ASN A 218 1.37 1.94 -26.89
C ASN A 218 1.96 1.09 -28.02
N LYS A 219 2.80 0.10 -27.72
CA LYS A 219 3.33 -0.84 -28.72
C LYS A 219 2.22 -1.64 -29.41
N ILE A 220 1.21 -2.08 -28.66
CA ILE A 220 0.04 -2.76 -29.25
C ILE A 220 -0.74 -1.80 -30.14
N LYS A 221 -0.98 -0.57 -29.68
CA LYS A 221 -1.69 0.44 -30.49
C LYS A 221 -0.94 0.72 -31.79
N ALA A 222 0.38 0.94 -31.72
CA ALA A 222 1.22 1.20 -32.88
C ALA A 222 1.30 0.01 -33.86
N GLY A 223 1.36 -1.23 -33.36
CA GLY A 223 1.37 -2.42 -34.20
C GLY A 223 0.02 -2.78 -34.82
N LEU A 224 -1.06 -2.08 -34.45
CA LEU A 224 -2.42 -2.27 -34.97
C LEU A 224 -2.93 -1.10 -35.81
N SER A 225 -2.30 0.07 -35.72
CA SER A 225 -2.55 1.20 -36.62
C SER A 225 -2.19 0.82 -38.05
#